data_AF-A0A834K298-F1
#
_entry.id   AF-A0A834K298-F1
#
_cell.length_a   1.000
_cell.length_b   1.000
_cell.length_c   1.000
_cell.angle_alpha   90.00
_cell.angle_beta   90.00
_cell.angle_gamma   90.00
#
_symmetry.space_group_name_H-M   'P 1'
#
loop_
_entity.id
_entity.type
_entity.pdbx_description
1 polymer ?
#
loop_
_entity_poly.entity_id
_entity_poly.type
_entity_poly.pdbx_seq_one_letter_code
_entity_poly.pdbx_strand_id
1 'polypeptide(L)'
;MNNTSIGIILLILMVTNVNCISWYLEPNTHKCLKEDVQANVLVTGEYDVSEAMGQKVDYVIKDTKGHILSQKEDIPHAKLLKFSFITETADTFEVCFISHVPSHQRGMKQEITLVTKRGIETKNYEGIAEAAKLKPVEVELKRLEDLSEVIVQDFARMRKNEEEMRDTNETTNARVLYFSIFSICCLLGLSTLQVFYLRRFFRAKKLIE
;
A
#
# COMPACT_ATOMS: atom_id res chain seq x y z
N MET A 1 27.94 -22.18 -23.76
CA MET A 1 26.83 -21.38 -23.20
C MET A 1 26.27 -20.54 -24.33
N ASN A 2 24.97 -20.71 -24.64
CA ASN A 2 24.36 -20.09 -25.82
C ASN A 2 24.23 -18.57 -25.66
N ASN A 3 24.42 -17.81 -26.75
CA ASN A 3 24.27 -16.35 -26.77
C ASN A 3 22.88 -15.89 -26.28
N THR A 4 21.86 -16.72 -26.45
CA THR A 4 20.50 -16.47 -25.95
C THR A 4 20.41 -16.53 -24.42
N SER A 5 21.15 -17.44 -23.78
CA SER A 5 21.22 -17.54 -22.31
C SER A 5 21.92 -16.33 -21.69
N ILE A 6 22.94 -15.80 -22.36
CA ILE A 6 23.66 -14.59 -21.92
C ILE A 6 22.75 -13.36 -22.02
N GLY A 7 21.95 -13.25 -23.09
CA GLY A 7 20.97 -12.18 -23.26
C GLY A 7 19.89 -12.17 -22.17
N ILE A 8 19.42 -13.36 -21.76
CA ILE A 8 18.43 -13.48 -20.68
C ILE A 8 19.02 -13.09 -19.32
N ILE A 9 20.26 -13.49 -19.03
CA ILE A 9 20.95 -13.11 -17.79
C ILE A 9 21.18 -11.59 -17.72
N LEU A 10 21.57 -10.97 -18.84
CA LEU A 10 21.78 -9.51 -18.92
C LEU A 10 20.47 -8.72 -18.73
N LEU A 11 19.36 -9.24 -19.28
CA LEU A 11 18.03 -8.65 -19.11
C LEU A 11 17.54 -8.74 -17.66
N ILE A 12 17.79 -9.87 -16.98
CA ILE A 12 17.45 -10.07 -15.56
C ILE A 12 18.28 -9.15 -14.64
N LEU A 13 19.54 -8.88 -14.99
CA LEU A 13 20.40 -7.95 -14.25
C LEU A 13 19.95 -6.48 -14.34
N MET A 14 19.20 -6.09 -15.38
CA MET A 14 18.65 -4.73 -15.47
C MET A 14 17.39 -4.49 -14.63
N VAL A 15 16.83 -5.54 -14.03
CA VAL A 15 15.63 -5.44 -13.16
C VAL A 15 16.00 -5.09 -11.71
N THR A 16 17.26 -4.74 -11.43
CA THR A 16 17.67 -4.42 -10.06
C THR A 16 17.09 -3.09 -9.58
N ASN A 17 16.00 -3.23 -8.82
CA ASN A 17 15.57 -2.47 -7.64
C ASN A 17 15.82 -0.95 -7.67
N VAL A 18 14.76 -0.20 -7.99
CA VAL A 18 14.62 1.20 -7.60
C VAL A 18 13.78 1.25 -6.33
N ASN A 19 14.42 1.42 -5.16
CA ASN A 19 13.73 1.62 -3.88
C ASN A 19 13.71 3.11 -3.53
N CYS A 20 13.06 3.91 -4.37
CA CYS A 20 12.96 5.34 -4.16
C CYS A 20 11.66 5.86 -4.75
N ILE A 21 10.85 6.53 -3.93
CA ILE A 21 9.65 7.20 -4.40
C ILE A 21 10.06 8.64 -4.69
N SER A 22 10.10 9.00 -5.97
CA SER A 22 10.26 10.40 -6.38
C SER A 22 9.03 10.90 -7.13
N TRP A 23 8.66 12.14 -6.87
CA TRP A 23 7.61 12.81 -7.61
C TRP A 23 7.90 14.29 -7.71
N TYR A 24 7.20 14.93 -8.63
CA TYR A 24 7.28 16.36 -8.78
C TYR A 24 6.14 17.08 -8.07
N LEU A 25 6.50 18.14 -7.35
CA LEU A 25 5.61 19.09 -6.68
C LEU A 25 5.48 20.37 -7.53
N GLU A 26 4.24 20.76 -7.80
CA GLU A 26 3.95 21.98 -8.55
C GLU A 26 3.92 23.21 -7.61
N PRO A 27 4.25 24.42 -8.12
CA PRO A 27 4.19 25.65 -7.34
C PRO A 27 2.84 25.85 -6.63
N ASN A 28 2.86 26.23 -5.35
CA ASN A 28 1.64 26.48 -4.56
C ASN A 28 0.69 25.28 -4.46
N THR A 29 1.20 24.06 -4.64
CA THR A 29 0.44 22.82 -4.44
C THR A 29 1.00 22.02 -3.27
N HIS A 30 0.23 21.02 -2.83
CA HIS A 30 0.70 20.02 -1.90
C HIS A 30 0.51 18.62 -2.49
N LYS A 31 1.40 17.70 -2.13
CA LYS A 31 1.26 16.27 -2.44
C LYS A 31 1.56 15.44 -1.21
N CYS A 32 0.76 14.41 -1.01
CA CYS A 32 0.83 13.56 0.18
C CYS A 32 0.99 12.09 -0.21
N LEU A 33 1.85 11.38 0.52
CA LEU A 33 1.96 9.93 0.48
C LEU A 33 1.26 9.35 1.71
N LYS A 34 0.31 8.42 1.52
CA LYS A 34 -0.39 7.73 2.60
C LYS A 34 0.16 6.34 2.79
N GLU A 35 0.46 5.96 4.02
CA GLU A 35 0.92 4.63 4.37
C GLU A 35 0.21 4.09 5.61
N ASP A 36 -0.21 2.83 5.53
CA ASP A 36 -0.76 2.10 6.66
C ASP A 36 0.37 1.53 7.53
N VAL A 37 0.32 1.79 8.83
CA VAL A 37 1.31 1.28 9.79
C VAL A 37 0.64 0.72 11.03
N GLN A 38 1.29 -0.27 11.63
CA GLN A 38 0.82 -0.95 12.84
C GLN A 38 1.09 -0.10 14.10
N ALA A 39 0.45 -0.47 15.21
CA ALA A 39 0.67 0.17 16.51
C ALA A 39 2.10 -0.08 17.02
N ASN A 40 2.65 0.90 17.75
CA ASN A 40 3.96 0.83 18.42
C ASN A 40 5.15 0.57 17.49
N VAL A 41 5.12 1.10 16.27
CA VAL A 41 6.20 0.96 15.30
C VAL A 41 6.93 2.29 15.13
N LEU A 42 8.26 2.25 15.20
CA LEU A 42 9.11 3.39 14.83
C LEU A 42 9.12 3.52 13.31
N VAL A 43 8.83 4.73 12.82
CA VAL A 43 8.88 5.11 11.41
C VAL A 43 9.95 6.17 11.25
N THR A 44 10.83 5.97 10.27
CA THR A 44 11.85 6.96 9.90
C THR A 44 11.76 7.23 8.41
N GLY A 45 11.79 8.50 8.02
CA GLY A 45 11.84 8.87 6.62
C GLY A 45 13.05 9.71 6.30
N GLU A 46 13.65 9.44 5.15
CA GLU A 46 14.70 10.26 4.55
C GLU A 46 14.13 10.95 3.33
N TYR A 47 14.34 12.26 3.22
CA TYR A 47 13.79 13.04 2.13
C TYR A 47 14.80 14.08 1.62
N ASP A 48 14.69 14.37 0.33
CA ASP A 48 15.46 15.40 -0.36
C ASP A 48 14.54 16.18 -1.31
N VAL A 49 14.77 17.49 -1.38
CA VAL A 49 13.98 18.42 -2.17
C VAL A 49 14.93 19.16 -3.11
N SER A 50 14.65 19.11 -4.41
CA SER A 50 15.46 19.78 -5.42
C SER A 50 15.52 21.29 -5.18
N GLU A 51 16.68 21.88 -5.45
CA GLU A 51 16.92 23.32 -5.31
C GLU A 51 15.96 24.16 -6.17
N ALA A 52 15.38 25.18 -5.53
CA ALA A 52 14.59 26.20 -6.22
C ALA A 52 14.80 27.58 -5.58
N MET A 53 15.10 28.59 -6.40
CA MET A 53 15.41 29.93 -5.92
C MET A 53 14.13 30.63 -5.41
N GLY A 54 14.15 31.01 -4.12
CA GLY A 54 13.10 31.82 -3.49
C GLY A 54 11.76 31.11 -3.26
N GLN A 55 11.68 29.80 -3.52
CA GLN A 55 10.55 28.96 -3.15
C GLN A 55 10.83 28.26 -1.83
N LYS A 56 9.80 28.15 -0.98
CA LYS A 56 9.87 27.41 0.28
C LYS A 56 9.07 26.13 0.17
N VAL A 57 9.53 25.09 0.84
CA VAL A 57 8.80 23.82 0.94
C VAL A 57 8.73 23.43 2.40
N ASP A 58 7.53 23.10 2.84
CA ASP A 58 7.24 22.62 4.18
C ASP A 58 6.84 21.15 4.11
N TYR A 59 7.09 20.40 5.18
CA TYR A 59 6.54 19.04 5.33
C TYR A 59 5.69 18.96 6.58
N VAL A 60 4.60 18.20 6.48
CA VAL A 60 3.72 17.91 7.61
C VAL A 60 3.32 16.45 7.54
N ILE A 61 3.48 15.74 8.65
CA ILE A 61 3.07 14.35 8.82
C ILE A 61 1.86 14.32 9.73
N LYS A 62 0.77 13.73 9.25
CA LYS A 62 -0.49 13.66 9.99
C LYS A 62 -1.03 12.25 10.04
N ASP A 63 -1.77 11.96 11.10
CA ASP A 63 -2.57 10.74 11.21
C ASP A 63 -3.97 10.92 10.55
N THR A 64 -4.77 9.86 10.39
CA THR A 64 -6.14 9.95 9.85
C THR A 64 -7.04 10.90 10.66
N LYS A 65 -6.76 11.04 11.95
CA LYS A 65 -7.46 11.97 12.87
C LYS A 65 -7.01 13.43 12.72
N GLY A 66 -6.02 13.70 11.87
CA GLY A 66 -5.45 15.03 11.67
C GLY A 66 -4.44 15.45 12.74
N HIS A 67 -4.04 14.55 13.64
CA HIS A 67 -2.99 14.81 14.61
C HIS A 67 -1.64 14.94 13.90
N ILE A 68 -0.90 16.01 14.21
CA ILE A 68 0.41 16.27 13.61
C ILE A 68 1.47 15.48 14.36
N LEU A 69 2.09 14.50 13.69
CA LEU A 69 3.13 13.66 14.26
C LEU A 69 4.51 14.32 14.16
N SER A 70 4.75 15.02 13.06
CA SER A 70 6.00 15.76 12.82
C SER A 70 5.77 16.82 11.76
N GLN A 71 6.41 17.97 11.90
CA GLN A 71 6.35 19.03 10.90
C GLN A 71 7.65 19.84 10.88
N LYS A 72 7.96 20.42 9.73
CA LYS A 72 9.04 21.39 9.59
C LYS A 72 8.72 22.39 8.49
N GLU A 73 8.94 23.66 8.83
CA GLU A 73 8.82 24.78 7.91
C GLU A 73 10.19 25.11 7.30
N ASP A 74 10.17 25.66 6.09
CA ASP A 74 11.33 26.17 5.35
C ASP A 74 12.50 25.17 5.31
N ILE A 75 12.23 24.01 4.69
CA ILE A 75 13.18 22.93 4.56
C ILE A 75 14.38 23.39 3.70
N PRO A 76 15.63 23.13 4.15
CA PRO A 76 16.80 23.42 3.32
C PRO A 76 16.84 22.50 2.09
N HIS A 77 16.98 23.11 0.91
CA HIS A 77 17.01 22.40 -0.38
C HIS A 77 18.35 21.70 -0.64
N ALA A 78 18.34 20.73 -1.55
CA ALA A 78 19.51 19.94 -2.00
C ALA A 78 20.30 19.31 -0.85
N LYS A 79 19.58 18.84 0.17
CA LYS A 79 20.17 18.21 1.35
C LYS A 79 19.28 17.08 1.82
N LEU A 80 19.90 15.91 1.99
CA LEU A 80 19.27 14.76 2.61
C LEU A 80 18.96 15.04 4.07
N LEU A 81 17.67 15.00 4.42
CA LEU A 81 17.15 15.24 5.76
C LEU A 81 16.39 14.02 6.26
N LYS A 82 16.22 13.92 7.57
CA LYS A 82 15.54 12.78 8.20
C LYS A 82 14.47 13.26 9.18
N PHE A 83 13.38 12.50 9.27
CA PHE A 83 12.38 12.60 10.32
C PHE A 83 12.17 11.23 10.97
N SER A 84 11.65 11.23 12.20
CA SER A 84 11.31 10.01 12.93
C SER A 84 10.13 10.25 13.84
N PHE A 85 9.19 9.31 13.89
CA PHE A 85 8.07 9.32 14.84
C PHE A 85 7.66 7.88 15.18
N ILE A 86 6.93 7.71 16.27
CA ILE A 86 6.42 6.40 16.72
C ILE A 86 4.90 6.42 16.61
N THR A 87 4.32 5.36 16.06
CA THR A 87 2.87 5.19 16.01
C THR A 87 2.33 4.64 17.33
N GLU A 88 1.25 5.20 17.87
CA GLU A 88 0.60 4.68 19.09
C GLU A 88 -0.43 3.59 18.75
N THR A 89 -1.24 3.83 17.72
CA THR A 89 -2.28 2.92 17.24
C THR A 89 -2.00 2.50 15.80
N ALA A 90 -2.60 1.38 15.38
CA ALA A 90 -2.58 0.98 13.98
C ALA A 90 -3.48 1.95 13.20
N ASP A 91 -2.87 2.77 12.35
CA ASP A 91 -3.52 3.87 11.65
C ASP A 91 -2.76 4.21 10.36
N THR A 92 -3.39 5.01 9.50
CA THR A 92 -2.80 5.50 8.26
C THR A 92 -2.23 6.90 8.47
N PHE A 93 -0.92 7.07 8.32
CA PHE A 93 -0.34 8.41 8.31
C PHE A 93 -0.16 8.91 6.89
N GLU A 94 -0.19 10.22 6.72
CA GLU A 94 0.11 10.93 5.49
C GLU A 94 1.32 11.84 5.65
N VAL A 95 2.29 11.73 4.74
CA VAL A 95 3.45 12.63 4.64
C VAL A 95 3.19 13.60 3.51
N CYS A 96 2.88 14.84 3.85
CA CYS A 96 2.57 15.89 2.90
C CYS A 96 3.74 16.86 2.75
N PHE A 97 4.07 17.20 1.49
CA PHE A 97 4.96 18.30 1.17
C PHE A 97 4.16 19.43 0.52
N ILE A 98 4.38 20.65 0.98
CA ILE A 98 3.61 21.85 0.62
C ILE A 98 4.58 22.88 0.05
N SER A 99 4.35 23.31 -1.19
CA SER A 99 5.16 24.35 -1.83
C SER A 99 4.54 25.72 -1.60
N HIS A 100 5.36 26.67 -1.17
CA HIS A 100 5.00 28.07 -1.00
C HIS A 100 5.87 28.95 -1.91
N VAL A 101 5.22 29.64 -2.85
CA VAL A 101 5.88 30.55 -3.79
C VAL A 101 5.37 31.97 -3.58
N PRO A 102 6.25 32.95 -3.30
CA PRO A 102 5.86 34.35 -3.19
C PRO A 102 5.23 34.87 -4.49
N SER A 103 4.20 35.73 -4.39
CA SER A 103 3.50 36.28 -5.56
C SER A 103 4.39 37.06 -6.54
N HIS A 104 5.57 37.51 -6.10
CA HIS A 104 6.52 38.25 -6.92
C HIS A 104 7.47 37.35 -7.74
N GLN A 105 7.46 36.03 -7.51
CA GLN A 105 8.37 35.10 -8.17
C GLN A 105 7.61 34.08 -9.01
N ARG A 106 8.25 33.67 -10.12
CA ARG A 106 7.74 32.57 -10.94
C ARG A 106 8.11 31.25 -10.27
N GLY A 107 7.11 30.46 -9.91
CA GLY A 107 7.34 29.15 -9.33
C GLY A 107 7.97 28.16 -10.32
N MET A 108 8.93 27.38 -9.83
CA MET A 108 9.51 26.24 -10.51
C MET A 108 8.95 24.94 -9.93
N LYS A 109 8.88 23.91 -10.76
CA LYS A 109 8.51 22.55 -10.37
C LYS A 109 9.69 21.92 -9.64
N GLN A 110 9.45 21.42 -8.42
CA GLN A 110 10.48 20.80 -7.58
C GLN A 110 10.31 19.29 -7.58
N GLU A 111 11.40 18.55 -7.62
CA GLU A 111 11.42 17.11 -7.41
C GLU A 111 11.63 16.80 -5.93
N ILE A 112 10.81 15.89 -5.41
CA ILE A 112 10.88 15.42 -4.03
C ILE A 112 11.16 13.93 -4.07
N THR A 113 12.20 13.53 -3.36
CA THR A 113 12.56 12.15 -3.12
C THR A 113 12.23 11.81 -1.68
N LEU A 114 11.49 10.72 -1.45
CA LEU A 114 11.14 10.22 -0.13
C LEU A 114 11.41 8.72 -0.03
N VAL A 115 12.09 8.33 1.04
CA VAL A 115 12.32 6.94 1.43
C VAL A 115 11.84 6.75 2.86
N THR A 116 10.77 6.00 3.04
CA THR A 116 10.19 5.63 4.34
C THR A 116 10.68 4.24 4.75
N LYS A 117 11.09 4.09 6.02
CA LYS A 117 11.49 2.82 6.65
C LYS A 117 10.66 2.60 7.90
N ARG A 118 10.34 1.34 8.20
CA ARG A 118 9.41 0.96 9.29
C ARG A 118 9.99 -0.17 10.13
N GLY A 119 9.75 -0.13 11.44
CA GLY A 119 10.06 -1.24 12.35
C GLY A 119 11.55 -1.61 12.35
N ILE A 120 11.87 -2.86 12.05
CA ILE A 120 13.26 -3.37 12.06
C ILE A 120 14.20 -2.64 11.10
N GLU A 121 13.68 -2.05 10.01
CA GLU A 121 14.49 -1.30 9.04
C GLU A 121 14.94 0.07 9.60
N THR A 122 14.30 0.53 10.67
CA THR A 122 14.67 1.77 11.38
C THR A 122 15.70 1.54 12.49
N LYS A 123 15.90 0.29 12.92
CA LYS A 123 16.83 -0.05 14.00
C LYS A 123 18.28 0.17 13.55
N ASN A 124 19.01 1.04 14.26
CA ASN A 124 20.44 1.18 14.09
C ASN A 124 21.21 0.15 14.94
N TYR A 125 21.56 -0.98 14.33
CA TYR A 125 22.31 -2.05 14.99
C TYR A 125 23.73 -1.63 15.42
N GLU A 126 24.34 -0.65 14.73
CA GLU A 126 25.67 -0.14 15.09
C GLU A 126 25.62 0.61 16.43
N GLY A 127 24.61 1.46 16.62
CA GLY A 127 24.43 2.16 17.90
C GLY A 127 24.09 1.23 19.08
N ILE A 128 23.35 0.15 18.81
CA ILE A 128 23.06 -0.89 19.82
C ILE A 128 24.34 -1.66 20.17
N ALA A 129 25.17 -1.98 19.17
CA ALA A 129 26.45 -2.66 19.37
C ALA A 129 27.39 -1.88 20.29
N GLU A 130 27.51 -0.56 20.07
CA GLU A 130 28.34 0.32 20.88
C GLU A 130 27.81 0.47 22.31
N ALA A 131 26.49 0.69 22.46
CA ALA A 131 25.87 0.87 23.78
C ALA A 131 25.93 -0.40 24.65
N ALA A 132 25.71 -1.57 24.04
CA ALA A 132 25.73 -2.85 24.73
C ALA A 132 27.12 -3.53 24.72
N LYS A 133 28.14 -2.90 24.11
CA LYS A 133 29.50 -3.45 23.93
C LYS A 133 29.51 -4.88 23.38
N LEU A 134 28.65 -5.13 22.40
CA LEU A 134 28.49 -6.45 21.80
C LEU A 134 29.67 -6.76 20.87
N LYS A 135 30.04 -8.03 20.78
CA LYS A 135 30.98 -8.47 19.75
C LYS A 135 30.32 -8.36 18.36
N PRO A 136 31.09 -8.14 17.28
CA PRO A 136 30.52 -8.03 15.93
C PRO A 136 29.64 -9.24 15.55
N VAL A 137 30.00 -10.44 16.00
CA VAL A 137 29.21 -11.67 15.78
C VAL A 137 27.88 -11.68 16.54
N GLU A 138 27.83 -11.12 17.74
CA GLU A 138 26.60 -11.07 18.56
C GLU A 138 25.58 -10.10 17.97
N VAL A 139 26.04 -9.01 17.34
CA VAL A 139 25.20 -8.03 16.65
C VAL A 139 24.51 -8.66 15.43
N GLU A 140 25.25 -9.42 14.64
CA GLU A 140 24.68 -10.13 13.48
C GLU A 140 23.64 -11.17 13.90
N LEU A 141 23.93 -11.95 14.96
CA LEU A 141 22.96 -12.90 15.52
C LEU A 141 21.69 -12.20 16.01
N LYS A 142 21.82 -11.06 16.71
CA LYS A 142 20.66 -10.30 17.18
C LYS A 142 19.83 -9.74 16.02
N ARG A 143 20.48 -9.27 14.95
CA ARG A 143 19.82 -8.82 13.74
C ARG A 143 19.04 -9.94 13.05
N LEU A 144 19.61 -11.16 12.97
CA LEU A 144 18.94 -12.32 12.39
C LEU A 144 17.75 -12.79 13.23
N GLU A 145 17.88 -12.77 14.56
CA GLU A 145 16.79 -13.08 15.49
C GLU A 145 15.60 -12.13 15.28
N ASP A 146 15.86 -10.81 15.35
CA ASP A 146 14.84 -9.78 15.17
C ASP A 146 14.16 -9.88 13.79
N LEU A 147 14.94 -10.18 12.74
CA LEU A 147 14.40 -10.37 11.38
C LEU A 147 13.53 -11.64 11.29
N SER A 148 13.95 -12.74 11.93
CA SER A 148 13.18 -13.98 11.96
C SER A 148 11.84 -13.80 12.68
N GLU A 149 11.81 -13.07 13.79
CA GLU A 149 10.58 -12.81 14.55
C GLU A 149 9.56 -12.03 13.71
N VAL A 150 10.00 -10.98 13.01
CA VAL A 150 9.15 -10.21 12.10
C VAL A 150 8.60 -11.07 10.97
N ILE A 151 9.43 -11.92 10.36
CA ILE A 151 8.98 -12.83 9.29
C ILE A 151 7.89 -13.78 9.78
N VAL A 152 8.04 -14.36 10.97
CA VAL A 152 7.04 -15.27 11.55
C VAL A 152 5.72 -14.53 11.79
N GLN A 153 5.79 -13.31 12.31
CA GLN A 153 4.62 -12.46 12.50
C GLN A 153 3.93 -12.12 11.17
N ASP A 154 4.70 -11.83 10.12
CA ASP A 154 4.17 -11.55 8.79
C ASP A 154 3.52 -12.78 8.15
N PHE A 155 4.10 -13.98 8.30
CA PHE A 155 3.46 -15.21 7.84
C PHE A 155 2.14 -15.48 8.58
N ALA A 156 2.09 -15.26 9.89
CA ALA A 156 0.85 -15.39 10.66
C ALA A 156 -0.24 -14.43 10.16
N ARG A 157 0.14 -13.18 9.85
CA ARG A 157 -0.76 -12.18 9.24
C ARG A 157 -1.23 -12.60 7.86
N MET A 158 -0.32 -13.02 6.98
CA MET A 158 -0.66 -13.47 5.63
C MET A 158 -1.68 -14.63 5.66
N ARG A 159 -1.46 -15.59 6.55
CA ARG A 159 -2.37 -16.73 6.74
C ARG A 159 -3.75 -16.28 7.21
N LYS A 160 -3.84 -15.35 8.17
CA LYS A 160 -5.12 -14.81 8.61
C LYS A 160 -5.88 -14.14 7.47
N ASN A 161 -5.20 -13.34 6.65
CA ASN A 161 -5.81 -12.68 5.50
C ASN A 161 -6.30 -13.69 4.46
N GLU A 162 -5.55 -14.78 4.22
CA GLU A 162 -5.97 -15.87 3.35
C GLU A 162 -7.24 -16.57 3.87
N GLU A 163 -7.31 -16.83 5.18
CA GLU A 163 -8.47 -17.45 5.82
C GLU A 163 -9.72 -16.57 5.65
N GLU A 164 -9.62 -15.25 5.87
CA GLU A 164 -10.71 -14.29 5.65
C GLU A 164 -11.12 -14.18 4.18
N MET A 165 -10.17 -14.17 3.25
CA MET A 165 -10.45 -14.20 1.81
C MET A 165 -11.15 -15.49 1.39
N ARG A 166 -10.75 -16.63 1.97
CA ARG A 166 -11.36 -17.93 1.67
C ARG A 166 -12.81 -17.99 2.15
N ASP A 167 -13.10 -17.51 3.36
CA ASP A 167 -14.47 -17.45 3.90
C ASP A 167 -15.37 -16.53 3.07
N THR A 168 -14.85 -15.37 2.65
CA THR A 168 -15.57 -14.45 1.76
C THR A 168 -15.88 -15.10 0.40
N ASN A 169 -14.95 -15.87 -0.15
CA ASN A 169 -15.15 -16.59 -1.39
C ASN A 169 -16.20 -17.70 -1.22
N GLU A 170 -16.12 -18.50 -0.16
CA GLU A 170 -17.07 -19.57 0.13
C GLU A 170 -18.51 -19.04 0.31
N THR A 171 -18.69 -17.98 1.11
CA THR A 171 -20.00 -17.36 1.32
C THR A 171 -20.57 -16.71 0.06
N THR A 172 -19.72 -16.09 -0.76
CA THR A 172 -20.14 -15.51 -2.05
C THR A 172 -20.58 -16.62 -3.02
N ASN A 173 -19.79 -17.68 -3.13
CA ASN A 173 -20.10 -18.82 -4.00
C ASN A 173 -21.43 -19.49 -3.58
N ALA A 174 -21.66 -19.69 -2.28
CA ALA A 174 -22.91 -20.25 -1.77
C ALA A 174 -24.12 -19.38 -2.14
N ARG A 175 -24.04 -18.06 -1.96
CA ARG A 175 -25.13 -17.13 -2.33
C ARG A 175 -25.44 -17.19 -3.83
N VAL A 176 -24.42 -17.20 -4.68
CA VAL A 176 -24.57 -17.30 -6.14
C VAL A 176 -25.25 -18.63 -6.52
N LEU A 177 -24.86 -19.73 -5.88
CA LEU A 177 -25.48 -21.04 -6.09
C LEU A 177 -26.98 -21.02 -5.76
N TYR A 178 -27.37 -20.44 -4.63
CA TYR A 178 -28.79 -20.33 -4.26
C TYR A 178 -29.59 -19.46 -5.25
N PHE A 179 -29.04 -18.33 -5.71
CA PHE A 179 -29.69 -17.52 -6.74
C PHE A 179 -29.82 -18.24 -8.08
N SER A 180 -28.82 -19.05 -8.46
CA SER A 180 -28.87 -19.88 -9.66
C SER A 180 -29.99 -20.93 -9.58
N ILE A 181 -30.08 -21.65 -8.45
CA ILE A 181 -31.15 -22.63 -8.22
C ILE A 181 -32.53 -21.97 -8.28
N PHE A 182 -32.69 -20.82 -7.60
CA PHE A 182 -33.95 -20.07 -7.63
C PHE A 182 -34.35 -19.66 -9.06
N SER A 183 -33.39 -19.16 -9.84
CA SER A 183 -33.60 -18.78 -11.25
C SER A 183 -34.06 -19.97 -12.10
N ILE A 184 -33.40 -21.13 -11.97
CA ILE A 184 -33.78 -22.36 -12.67
C ILE A 184 -35.20 -22.79 -12.29
N CYS A 185 -35.55 -22.77 -11.01
CA CYS A 185 -36.90 -23.08 -10.54
C CYS A 185 -37.96 -22.13 -11.13
N CYS A 186 -37.68 -20.82 -11.18
CA CYS A 186 -38.57 -19.84 -11.81
C CYS A 186 -38.75 -20.10 -13.30
N LEU A 187 -37.67 -20.41 -14.04
CA LEU A 187 -37.74 -20.71 -15.48
C LEU A 187 -38.57 -21.96 -15.77
N LEU A 188 -38.42 -23.02 -14.96
CA LEU A 188 -39.25 -24.23 -15.06
C LEU A 188 -40.73 -23.93 -14.73
N GLY A 189 -40.99 -23.12 -13.70
CA GLY A 189 -42.34 -22.67 -13.34
C GLY A 189 -43.01 -21.89 -14.47
N LEU A 190 -42.30 -20.92 -15.06
CA LEU A 190 -42.81 -20.15 -16.20
C LEU A 190 -43.04 -21.03 -17.43
N SER A 191 -42.13 -21.95 -17.74
CA SER A 191 -42.25 -22.87 -18.88
C SER A 191 -43.49 -23.78 -18.76
N THR A 192 -43.73 -24.33 -17.57
CA THR A 192 -44.91 -25.19 -17.33
C THR A 192 -46.21 -24.39 -17.39
N LEU A 193 -46.25 -23.20 -16.80
CA LEU A 193 -47.38 -22.28 -16.90
C LEU A 193 -47.67 -21.89 -18.36
N GLN A 194 -46.63 -21.61 -19.15
CA GLN A 194 -46.76 -21.27 -20.56
C GLN A 194 -47.40 -22.41 -21.36
N VAL A 195 -46.96 -23.67 -21.16
CA VAL A 195 -47.57 -24.84 -21.81
C VAL A 195 -49.02 -25.06 -21.36
N PHE A 196 -49.29 -24.92 -20.07
CA PHE A 196 -50.65 -25.05 -19.54
C PHE A 196 -51.59 -24.00 -20.10
N TYR A 197 -51.14 -22.74 -20.15
CA TYR A 197 -51.88 -21.63 -20.72
C TYR A 197 -52.21 -21.88 -22.20
N LEU A 198 -51.22 -22.27 -23.01
CA LEU A 198 -51.43 -22.61 -24.43
C LEU A 198 -52.40 -23.78 -24.61
N ARG A 199 -52.27 -24.86 -23.82
CA ARG A 199 -53.21 -25.99 -23.87
C ARG A 199 -54.63 -25.58 -23.53
N ARG A 200 -54.83 -24.78 -22.47
CA ARG A 200 -56.15 -24.26 -22.07
C ARG A 200 -56.73 -23.34 -23.13
N PHE A 201 -55.91 -22.48 -23.74
CA PHE A 201 -56.30 -21.60 -24.82
C PHE A 201 -56.79 -22.39 -26.05
N PHE A 202 -56.06 -23.43 -26.48
CA PHE A 202 -56.47 -24.25 -27.64
C PHE A 202 -57.75 -25.06 -27.38
N ARG A 203 -57.94 -25.62 -26.17
CA ARG A 203 -59.20 -26.28 -25.80
C ARG A 203 -60.39 -25.32 -25.81
N ALA A 204 -60.22 -24.11 -25.26
CA ALA A 204 -61.29 -23.11 -25.24
C ALA A 204 -61.72 -22.65 -26.64
N LYS A 205 -60.80 -22.69 -27.62
CA LYS A 205 -61.05 -22.33 -29.01
C LYS A 205 -61.43 -23.53 -29.91
N LYS A 206 -61.58 -24.74 -29.36
CA LYS A 206 -61.91 -25.98 -30.10
C LYS A 206 -60.98 -26.30 -31.29
N LEU A 207 -59.70 -25.92 -31.20
CA LEU A 207 -58.70 -26.15 -32.27
C LEU A 207 -58.04 -27.53 -32.18
N ILE A 208 -58.13 -28.19 -31.03
CA ILE A 208 -57.63 -29.55 -30.77
C ILE A 208 -58.65 -30.18 -29.82
N GLU A 209 -59.19 -31.37 -30.18
CA GLU A 209 -60.14 -32.14 -29.37
C GLU A 209 -59.48 -32.72 -28.11
#